data_AF-A0A2U1VRI8-F1
#
_entry.id   AF-A0A2U1VRI8-F1
#
_cell.length_a   1.000
_cell.length_b   1.000
_cell.length_c   1.000
_cell.angle_alpha   90.00
_cell.angle_beta   90.00
_cell.angle_gamma   90.00
#
_symmetry.space_group_name_H-M   'P 1'
#
loop_
_entity.id
_entity.type
_entity.pdbx_description
1 polymer ?
#
loop_
_entity_poly.entity_id
_entity_poly.type
_entity_poly.pdbx_seq_one_letter_code
_entity_poly.pdbx_strand_id
1 'polypeptide(L)'
;MATLRLTVAQALVKHLSAQHVEIDGRELPLFAGVWAIFGHGNVSGLGEALHAARDTLPTYRGHNEQGMAHAAIAYAKAQNRRRMMACTSSVGPGAVNMVTAAALAHVNRLPVLLLPGDTFATRAPDPVLQQVEDFYDPTVSANDCFRPVSRFWDRISRPEQLMPSLRRAIQVLTDPVDCGPVTLCLPQDVQAEAHDFPLSFFEKTVRRTRRPEPDRDELAAVAAALRGATRPLIVAGGGVHHSGACAGLAAFAQRHGIPVAETQAGKGALAWDHPCTVGAIGVTGSSTANALAAEADLVLAVGTRLADFTTASWSVFGEARLAGLNVAAFDAVKGNALPLVADAARGLAALDAELGDWAAPTGWQALAQERMAVWNRAVDAATADAGLDLPTDAQVLGAVNRAAGADGIVVCAAGGLPGELHKLWRTARPGGYHLEYGFSCMGYEIAGGLGVKMACPDRETYVMVGDGSYMMMNSELAAAVAMRRKLIVVLLDNRGYGCINRLQNACGGAPFNNLLRDSHFETDGPPAVDFTAHLRALGAVTEKVTGVAALEQALQRAKASADTYAIVIDTDPLPSTAEGGAWWDVPVPEVSARAEVTAARQRYVAAKARQRR
;
A
#
# COMPACT_ATOMS: atom_id res chain seq x y z
N MET A 1 14.26 -36.68 23.27
CA MET A 1 14.36 -35.90 22.02
C MET A 1 15.60 -35.04 22.11
N ALA A 2 16.37 -34.89 21.04
CA ALA A 2 17.53 -34.00 21.05
C ALA A 2 17.08 -32.53 21.11
N THR A 3 17.65 -31.79 22.04
CA THR A 3 17.35 -30.37 22.28
C THR A 3 18.61 -29.53 22.09
N LEU A 4 18.39 -28.22 21.91
CA LEU A 4 19.43 -27.21 21.88
C LEU A 4 19.06 -26.12 22.88
N ARG A 5 19.96 -25.85 23.83
CA ARG A 5 19.78 -24.82 24.85
C ARG A 5 20.09 -23.45 24.25
N LEU A 6 19.09 -22.57 24.18
CA LEU A 6 19.20 -21.20 23.66
C LEU A 6 18.36 -20.26 24.51
N THR A 7 18.69 -18.96 24.49
CA THR A 7 17.75 -17.94 24.98
C THR A 7 16.53 -17.83 24.06
N VAL A 8 15.43 -17.25 24.55
CA VAL A 8 14.24 -17.00 23.72
C VAL A 8 14.58 -16.14 22.50
N ALA A 9 15.40 -15.08 22.68
CA ALA A 9 15.84 -14.23 21.57
C ALA A 9 16.67 -15.02 20.53
N GLN A 10 17.61 -15.85 20.99
CA GLN A 10 18.42 -16.70 20.09
C GLN A 10 17.56 -17.72 19.35
N ALA A 11 16.61 -18.36 20.03
CA ALA A 11 15.70 -19.32 19.42
C ALA A 11 14.79 -18.65 18.38
N LEU A 12 14.28 -17.45 18.67
CA LEU A 12 13.47 -16.67 17.73
C LEU A 12 14.28 -16.37 16.45
N VAL A 13 15.46 -15.78 16.59
CA VAL A 13 16.31 -15.40 15.45
C VAL A 13 16.74 -16.62 14.62
N LYS A 14 17.10 -17.73 15.29
CA LYS A 14 17.45 -18.99 14.62
C LYS A 14 16.26 -19.57 13.86
N HIS A 15 15.05 -19.53 14.43
CA HIS A 15 13.84 -20.01 13.77
C HIS A 15 13.47 -19.18 12.55
N LEU A 16 13.55 -17.84 12.63
CA LEU A 16 13.30 -16.95 11.50
C LEU A 16 14.30 -17.19 10.36
N SER A 17 15.58 -17.39 10.69
CA SER A 17 16.64 -17.69 9.72
C SER A 17 16.44 -19.02 8.99
N ALA A 18 15.71 -19.97 9.60
CA ALA A 18 15.38 -21.26 8.98
C ALA A 18 14.18 -21.19 8.01
N GLN A 19 13.42 -20.09 7.99
CA GLN A 19 12.25 -19.94 7.11
C GLN A 19 12.67 -19.50 5.71
N HIS A 20 12.29 -20.30 4.71
CA HIS A 20 12.58 -20.07 3.30
C HIS A 20 11.29 -20.09 2.48
N VAL A 21 11.37 -19.55 1.27
CA VAL A 21 10.30 -19.54 0.28
C VAL A 21 10.85 -19.90 -1.09
N GLU A 22 10.06 -20.63 -1.88
CA GLU A 22 10.37 -20.91 -3.28
C GLU A 22 9.71 -19.84 -4.16
N ILE A 23 10.52 -19.11 -4.91
CA ILE A 23 10.08 -18.06 -5.84
C ILE A 23 10.76 -18.30 -7.18
N ASP A 24 9.98 -18.53 -8.22
CA ASP A 24 10.45 -18.67 -9.61
C ASP A 24 11.59 -19.70 -9.73
N GLY A 25 11.44 -20.84 -9.04
CA GLY A 25 12.41 -21.95 -9.01
C GLY A 25 13.63 -21.73 -8.11
N ARG A 26 13.69 -20.61 -7.38
CA ARG A 26 14.80 -20.28 -6.47
C ARG A 26 14.33 -20.33 -5.01
N GLU A 27 15.14 -20.94 -4.16
CA GLU A 27 14.97 -20.89 -2.72
C GLU A 27 15.57 -19.59 -2.17
N LEU A 28 14.79 -18.81 -1.43
CA LEU A 28 15.18 -17.53 -0.84
C LEU A 28 14.77 -17.48 0.64
N PRO A 29 15.46 -16.68 1.48
CA PRO A 29 15.00 -16.42 2.85
C PRO A 29 13.61 -15.76 2.85
N LEU A 30 12.69 -16.27 3.66
CA LEU A 30 11.34 -15.70 3.84
C LEU A 30 11.43 -14.31 4.45
N PHE A 31 12.25 -14.16 5.49
CA PHE A 31 12.60 -12.89 6.12
C PHE A 31 13.86 -12.34 5.46
N ALA A 32 13.75 -11.17 4.82
CA ALA A 32 14.88 -10.51 4.16
C ALA A 32 15.77 -9.72 5.13
N GLY A 33 15.37 -9.62 6.39
CA GLY A 33 16.12 -8.99 7.47
C GLY A 33 15.20 -8.47 8.57
N VAL A 34 15.82 -7.83 9.57
CA VAL A 34 15.16 -7.23 10.73
C VAL A 34 15.52 -5.76 10.81
N TRP A 35 14.52 -4.88 10.88
CA TRP A 35 14.75 -3.49 11.24
C TRP A 35 14.78 -3.34 12.75
N ALA A 36 15.77 -2.62 13.28
CA ALA A 36 15.95 -2.46 14.71
C ALA A 36 16.42 -1.04 15.09
N ILE A 37 15.76 -0.49 16.10
CA ILE A 37 16.35 0.49 17.01
C ILE A 37 16.48 -0.22 18.36
N PHE A 38 17.70 -0.25 18.89
CA PHE A 38 17.98 -0.91 20.15
C PHE A 38 17.84 0.07 21.31
N GLY A 39 17.04 -0.33 22.30
CA GLY A 39 16.96 0.29 23.62
C GLY A 39 16.99 -0.78 24.71
N HIS A 40 16.86 -0.41 25.98
CA HIS A 40 16.91 -1.38 27.08
C HIS A 40 15.87 -2.51 26.93
N GLY A 41 14.75 -2.24 26.24
CA GLY A 41 13.69 -3.21 25.96
C GLY A 41 14.06 -4.40 25.08
N ASN A 42 15.13 -4.32 24.28
CA ASN A 42 15.48 -5.35 23.29
C ASN A 42 16.99 -5.54 23.05
N VAL A 43 17.84 -4.61 23.51
CA VAL A 43 19.28 -4.60 23.18
C VAL A 43 20.04 -5.81 23.76
N SER A 44 19.75 -6.20 25.00
CA SER A 44 20.46 -7.28 25.68
C SER A 44 20.06 -8.68 25.20
N GLY A 45 18.80 -8.84 24.78
CA GLY A 45 18.27 -10.09 24.23
C GLY A 45 18.37 -10.15 22.71
N LEU A 46 17.45 -9.49 22.00
CA LEU A 46 17.43 -9.47 20.54
C LEU A 46 18.69 -8.87 19.92
N GLY A 47 19.28 -7.83 20.51
CA GLY A 47 20.52 -7.23 19.99
C GLY A 47 21.69 -8.22 19.96
N GLU A 48 21.86 -9.02 21.02
CA GLU A 48 22.87 -10.09 21.08
C GLU A 48 22.60 -11.16 20.01
N ALA A 49 21.37 -11.68 19.96
CA ALA A 49 20.99 -12.75 19.04
C ALA A 49 21.11 -12.32 17.56
N LEU A 50 20.68 -11.10 17.23
CA LEU A 50 20.76 -10.55 15.88
C LEU A 50 22.21 -10.26 15.47
N HIS A 51 23.06 -9.81 16.39
CA HIS A 51 24.49 -9.65 16.10
C HIS A 51 25.13 -10.99 15.75
N ALA A 52 24.81 -12.06 16.48
CA ALA A 52 25.32 -13.40 16.22
C ALA A 52 24.85 -13.95 14.86
N ALA A 53 23.63 -13.62 14.42
CA ALA A 53 23.04 -14.11 13.17
C ALA A 53 23.18 -13.16 11.96
N ARG A 54 23.94 -12.07 12.09
CA ARG A 54 24.00 -10.95 11.11
C ARG A 54 24.31 -11.36 9.67
N ASP A 55 25.05 -12.45 9.47
CA ASP A 55 25.44 -12.95 8.14
C ASP A 55 24.31 -13.73 7.45
N THR A 56 23.36 -14.28 8.22
CA THR A 56 22.21 -15.05 7.71
C THR A 56 20.90 -14.28 7.77
N LEU A 57 20.74 -13.40 8.76
CA LEU A 57 19.57 -12.54 8.95
C LEU A 57 20.06 -11.11 9.22
N PRO A 58 20.24 -10.29 8.17
CA PRO A 58 20.82 -8.95 8.31
C PRO A 58 19.91 -8.04 9.12
N THR A 59 20.53 -7.19 9.93
CA THR A 59 19.84 -6.17 10.73
C THR A 59 20.06 -4.78 10.11
N TYR A 60 18.97 -4.04 9.95
CA TYR A 60 18.97 -2.69 9.38
C TYR A 60 18.52 -1.68 10.43
N ARG A 61 19.01 -0.44 10.32
CA ARG A 61 18.67 0.65 11.24
C ARG A 61 17.93 1.74 10.48
N GLY A 62 16.76 2.13 10.99
CA GLY A 62 16.10 3.38 10.62
C GLY A 62 16.32 4.48 11.66
N HIS A 63 15.59 5.57 11.51
CA HIS A 63 15.62 6.72 12.42
C HIS A 63 14.32 6.88 13.20
N ASN A 64 13.26 6.17 12.82
CA ASN A 64 11.99 6.08 13.55
C ASN A 64 11.35 4.69 13.35
N GLU A 65 10.72 4.13 14.40
CA GLU A 65 10.15 2.79 14.33
C GLU A 65 8.98 2.66 13.35
N GLN A 66 8.16 3.71 13.19
CA GLN A 66 7.14 3.75 12.14
C GLN A 66 7.79 3.69 10.75
N GLY A 67 8.91 4.40 10.55
CA GLY A 67 9.63 4.46 9.26
C GLY A 67 10.23 3.10 8.90
N MET A 68 10.88 2.45 9.86
CA MET A 68 11.35 1.07 9.73
C MET A 68 10.24 0.10 9.32
N ALA A 69 9.10 0.16 10.00
CA ALA A 69 7.95 -0.68 9.70
C ALA A 69 7.34 -0.38 8.31
N HIS A 70 7.24 0.89 7.91
CA HIS A 70 6.81 1.28 6.57
C HIS A 70 7.73 0.73 5.48
N ALA A 71 9.05 0.76 5.67
CA ALA A 71 10.02 0.16 4.76
C ALA A 71 9.85 -1.36 4.66
N ALA A 72 9.68 -2.06 5.79
CA ALA A 72 9.38 -3.49 5.82
C ALA A 72 8.09 -3.86 5.08
N ILE A 73 7.02 -3.07 5.27
CA ILE A 73 5.73 -3.27 4.63
C ILE A 73 5.82 -3.02 3.11
N ALA A 74 6.53 -1.97 2.71
CA ALA A 74 6.76 -1.65 1.30
C ALA A 74 7.57 -2.73 0.60
N TYR A 75 8.62 -3.24 1.25
CA TYR A 75 9.38 -4.39 0.76
C TYR A 75 8.46 -5.59 0.53
N ALA A 76 7.63 -5.95 1.51
CA ALA A 76 6.72 -7.08 1.40
C ALA A 76 5.69 -6.92 0.28
N LYS A 77 5.15 -5.71 0.11
CA LYS A 77 4.22 -5.40 -0.97
C LYS A 77 4.88 -5.48 -2.35
N ALA A 78 6.08 -4.92 -2.53
CA ALA A 78 6.85 -5.01 -3.77
C ALA A 78 7.23 -6.46 -4.12
N GLN A 79 7.39 -7.32 -3.10
CA GLN A 79 7.61 -8.76 -3.27
C GLN A 79 6.32 -9.58 -3.45
N ASN A 80 5.16 -8.93 -3.64
CA ASN A 80 3.86 -9.58 -3.75
C ASN A 80 3.53 -10.51 -2.56
N ARG A 81 3.92 -10.10 -1.35
CA ARG A 81 3.75 -10.86 -0.08
C ARG A 81 4.54 -12.17 0.00
N ARG A 82 5.39 -12.47 -1.00
CA ARG A 82 6.16 -13.72 -1.04
C ARG A 82 7.36 -13.70 -0.09
N ARG A 83 7.85 -12.52 0.28
CA ARG A 83 8.91 -12.28 1.26
C ARG A 83 8.49 -11.12 2.17
N MET A 84 9.05 -11.07 3.36
CA MET A 84 8.73 -10.05 4.37
C MET A 84 9.96 -9.69 5.20
N MET A 85 9.77 -8.79 6.16
CA MET A 85 10.79 -8.40 7.13
C MET A 85 10.17 -8.34 8.53
N ALA A 86 11.02 -8.34 9.54
CA ALA A 86 10.60 -8.08 10.92
C ALA A 86 11.05 -6.69 11.37
N CYS A 87 10.37 -6.12 12.36
CA CYS A 87 10.75 -4.86 13.02
C CYS A 87 10.76 -5.07 14.53
N THR A 88 11.83 -4.66 15.20
CA THR A 88 11.92 -4.65 16.66
C THR A 88 12.20 -3.25 17.18
N SER A 89 11.67 -2.98 18.37
CA SER A 89 11.83 -1.73 19.10
C SER A 89 12.13 -2.04 20.57
N SER A 90 12.55 -1.01 21.32
CA SER A 90 12.45 -1.03 22.77
C SER A 90 10.98 -1.14 23.23
N VAL A 91 10.76 -1.08 24.54
CA VAL A 91 9.44 -1.00 25.18
C VAL A 91 8.85 0.43 25.08
N GLY A 92 7.56 0.57 25.39
CA GLY A 92 6.90 1.86 25.54
C GLY A 92 6.84 2.69 24.26
N PRO A 93 7.39 3.93 24.23
CA PRO A 93 7.26 4.84 23.09
C PRO A 93 7.80 4.25 21.77
N GLY A 94 8.94 3.55 21.82
CA GLY A 94 9.49 2.91 20.62
C GLY A 94 8.57 1.84 20.05
N ALA A 95 7.87 1.10 20.92
CA ALA A 95 6.86 0.14 20.49
C ALA A 95 5.65 0.84 19.87
N VAL A 96 5.03 1.80 20.57
CA VAL A 96 3.79 2.44 20.07
C VAL A 96 3.99 3.25 18.79
N ASN A 97 5.22 3.69 18.49
CA ASN A 97 5.58 4.25 17.19
C ASN A 97 5.26 3.29 16.01
N MET A 98 5.28 1.97 16.21
CA MET A 98 4.94 1.01 15.15
C MET A 98 3.43 0.74 14.99
N VAL A 99 2.55 1.24 15.88
CA VAL A 99 1.10 0.93 15.84
C VAL A 99 0.44 1.46 14.57
N THR A 100 0.81 2.66 14.12
CA THR A 100 0.32 3.24 12.85
C THR A 100 0.72 2.36 11.65
N ALA A 101 1.95 1.86 11.64
CA ALA A 101 2.43 0.96 10.59
C ALA A 101 1.74 -0.41 10.64
N ALA A 102 1.44 -0.93 11.85
CA ALA A 102 0.62 -2.13 12.02
C ALA A 102 -0.78 -1.91 11.42
N ALA A 103 -1.45 -0.80 11.73
CA ALA A 103 -2.76 -0.48 11.15
C ALA A 103 -2.72 -0.42 9.61
N LEU A 104 -1.68 0.23 9.06
CA LEU A 104 -1.44 0.30 7.62
C LEU A 104 -1.29 -1.10 7.01
N ALA A 105 -0.44 -1.95 7.58
CA ALA A 105 -0.26 -3.32 7.14
C ALA A 105 -1.56 -4.13 7.25
N HIS A 106 -2.33 -3.94 8.32
CA HIS A 106 -3.59 -4.63 8.56
C HIS A 106 -4.62 -4.31 7.49
N VAL A 107 -4.82 -3.02 7.21
CA VAL A 107 -5.77 -2.54 6.21
C VAL A 107 -5.36 -3.00 4.82
N ASN A 108 -4.07 -3.00 4.50
CA ASN A 108 -3.56 -3.46 3.21
C ASN A 108 -3.40 -4.99 3.11
N ARG A 109 -3.60 -5.72 4.22
CA ARG A 109 -3.36 -7.17 4.37
C ARG A 109 -1.93 -7.59 4.00
N LEU A 110 -0.94 -6.83 4.46
CA LEU A 110 0.47 -7.04 4.13
C LEU A 110 1.22 -7.70 5.30
N PRO A 111 2.15 -8.64 5.03
CA PRO A 111 2.86 -9.34 6.09
C PRO A 111 4.00 -8.49 6.65
N VAL A 112 4.03 -8.33 7.96
CA VAL A 112 5.14 -7.75 8.73
C VAL A 112 5.14 -8.38 10.12
N LEU A 113 6.32 -8.79 10.61
CA LEU A 113 6.47 -9.31 11.97
C LEU A 113 6.97 -8.20 12.89
N LEU A 114 6.18 -7.84 13.90
CA LEU A 114 6.51 -6.83 14.88
C LEU A 114 6.93 -7.51 16.18
N LEU A 115 8.09 -7.13 16.69
CA LEU A 115 8.75 -7.70 17.86
C LEU A 115 9.07 -6.59 18.88
N PRO A 116 8.05 -5.88 19.42
CA PRO A 116 8.29 -4.85 20.42
C PRO A 116 8.78 -5.48 21.73
N GLY A 117 9.75 -4.83 22.37
CA GLY A 117 10.07 -5.12 23.77
C GLY A 117 8.85 -4.86 24.67
N ASP A 118 8.75 -5.60 25.77
CA ASP A 118 7.65 -5.47 26.74
C ASP A 118 8.19 -5.28 28.17
N THR A 119 7.28 -5.18 29.15
CA THR A 119 7.59 -5.16 30.58
C THR A 119 8.25 -6.46 31.04
N PHE A 120 8.64 -6.56 32.32
CA PHE A 120 9.19 -7.80 32.86
C PHE A 120 8.06 -8.78 33.18
N ALA A 121 8.15 -10.02 32.69
CA ALA A 121 7.17 -11.05 33.00
C ALA A 121 7.16 -11.40 34.51
N THR A 122 8.33 -11.31 35.14
CA THR A 122 8.51 -11.50 36.60
C THR A 122 7.98 -10.35 37.44
N ARG A 123 7.82 -9.15 36.87
CA ARG A 123 7.45 -7.90 37.55
C ARG A 123 8.37 -7.47 38.69
N ALA A 124 9.54 -8.09 38.83
CA ALA A 124 10.49 -7.77 39.89
C ALA A 124 10.94 -6.29 39.89
N PRO A 125 11.16 -5.63 38.72
CA PRO A 125 11.55 -4.23 38.67
C PRO A 125 10.37 -3.26 38.47
N ASP A 126 9.11 -3.69 38.66
CA ASP A 126 7.95 -2.87 38.35
C ASP A 126 7.87 -1.58 39.19
N PRO A 127 7.43 -0.45 38.60
CA PRO A 127 7.27 -0.25 37.16
C PRO A 127 8.63 -0.11 36.48
N VAL A 128 8.86 -0.88 35.40
CA VAL A 128 10.08 -0.70 34.61
C VAL A 128 10.03 0.65 33.87
N LEU A 129 11.19 1.26 33.61
CA LEU A 129 11.29 2.45 32.76
C LEU A 129 10.50 2.23 31.44
N GLN A 130 9.70 3.22 31.05
CA GLN A 130 8.82 3.21 29.86
C GLN A 130 7.58 2.28 29.92
N GLN A 131 7.27 1.68 31.08
CA GLN A 131 6.00 0.98 31.31
C GLN A 131 4.84 1.96 31.44
N VAL A 132 3.65 1.57 30.94
CA VAL A 132 2.39 2.22 31.30
C VAL A 132 1.99 1.74 32.68
N GLU A 133 1.96 2.64 33.66
CA GLU A 133 1.54 2.32 35.02
C GLU A 133 0.01 2.37 35.12
N ASP A 134 -0.62 1.19 35.12
CA ASP A 134 -2.06 1.04 35.33
C ASP A 134 -2.35 0.65 36.79
N PHE A 135 -3.15 1.45 37.48
CA PHE A 135 -3.47 1.28 38.90
C PHE A 135 -4.39 0.09 39.20
N TYR A 136 -5.05 -0.47 38.19
CA TYR A 136 -6.08 -1.49 38.33
C TYR A 136 -5.69 -2.82 37.70
N ASP A 137 -4.86 -2.81 36.65
CA ASP A 137 -4.43 -4.01 35.94
C ASP A 137 -2.91 -4.02 35.65
N PRO A 138 -2.10 -4.75 36.44
CA PRO A 138 -0.65 -4.83 36.26
C PRO A 138 -0.23 -5.67 35.03
N THR A 139 -1.18 -6.13 34.20
CA THR A 139 -0.90 -6.82 32.93
C THR A 139 -0.95 -5.89 31.71
N VAL A 140 -1.48 -4.67 31.87
CA VAL A 140 -1.59 -3.68 30.80
C VAL A 140 -0.21 -3.14 30.45
N SER A 141 0.03 -3.03 29.14
CA SER A 141 1.25 -2.47 28.58
C SER A 141 0.92 -1.55 27.40
N ALA A 142 1.88 -0.74 26.99
CA ALA A 142 1.78 0.03 25.74
C ALA A 142 1.53 -0.90 24.51
N ASN A 143 1.98 -2.15 24.57
CA ASN A 143 1.85 -3.10 23.47
C ASN A 143 0.42 -3.64 23.28
N ASP A 144 -0.50 -3.42 24.23
CA ASP A 144 -1.90 -3.82 24.06
C ASP A 144 -2.60 -2.99 22.96
N CYS A 145 -2.05 -1.82 22.61
CA CYS A 145 -2.48 -1.01 21.45
C CYS A 145 -2.33 -1.74 20.11
N PHE A 146 -1.50 -2.79 20.01
CA PHE A 146 -1.35 -3.57 18.78
C PHE A 146 -2.47 -4.56 18.53
N ARG A 147 -3.22 -4.97 19.57
CA ARG A 147 -4.28 -5.98 19.45
C ARG A 147 -5.29 -5.70 18.34
N PRO A 148 -5.91 -4.50 18.22
CA PRO A 148 -6.89 -4.23 17.17
C PRO A 148 -6.31 -4.20 15.76
N VAL A 149 -5.00 -3.99 15.64
CA VAL A 149 -4.31 -3.78 14.37
C VAL A 149 -3.35 -4.92 14.02
N SER A 150 -3.43 -6.06 14.72
CA SER A 150 -2.67 -7.28 14.43
C SER A 150 -3.62 -8.40 14.00
N ARG A 151 -3.24 -9.18 12.98
CA ARG A 151 -3.96 -10.41 12.60
C ARG A 151 -3.72 -11.54 13.62
N PHE A 152 -2.54 -11.50 14.24
CA PHE A 152 -2.20 -12.34 15.37
C PHE A 152 -1.36 -11.51 16.33
N TRP A 153 -1.73 -11.54 17.61
CA TRP A 153 -1.05 -10.85 18.69
C TRP A 153 -0.79 -11.86 19.80
N ASP A 154 0.41 -11.83 20.37
CA ASP A 154 0.74 -12.61 21.56
C ASP A 154 1.81 -11.90 22.40
N ARG A 155 1.94 -12.30 23.68
CA ARG A 155 2.99 -11.86 24.60
C ARG A 155 3.72 -13.09 25.13
N ILE A 156 5.03 -13.17 24.87
CA ILE A 156 5.85 -14.32 25.22
C ILE A 156 6.35 -14.15 26.67
N SER A 157 5.50 -14.45 27.64
CA SER A 157 5.82 -14.38 29.07
C SER A 157 6.59 -15.58 29.62
N ARG A 158 6.75 -16.66 28.83
CA ARG A 158 7.56 -17.84 29.16
C ARG A 158 8.25 -18.43 27.92
N PRO A 159 9.44 -19.03 28.02
CA PRO A 159 10.20 -19.51 26.87
C PRO A 159 9.45 -20.51 25.95
N GLU A 160 8.72 -21.46 26.54
CA GLU A 160 7.98 -22.49 25.80
C GLU A 160 6.82 -21.95 24.96
N GLN A 161 6.33 -20.73 25.25
CA GLN A 161 5.28 -20.07 24.47
C GLN A 161 5.78 -19.69 23.07
N LEU A 162 7.09 -19.45 22.90
CA LEU A 162 7.66 -19.02 21.63
C LEU A 162 7.32 -19.97 20.47
N MET A 163 7.35 -21.29 20.72
CA MET A 163 7.15 -22.31 19.68
C MET A 163 5.74 -22.30 19.05
N PRO A 164 4.64 -22.43 19.81
CA PRO A 164 3.29 -22.35 19.23
C PRO A 164 3.02 -20.96 18.61
N SER A 165 3.50 -19.88 19.23
CA SER A 165 3.27 -18.51 18.74
C SER A 165 3.99 -18.24 17.44
N LEU A 166 5.24 -18.68 17.27
CA LEU A 166 5.94 -18.55 15.98
C LEU A 166 5.30 -19.43 14.89
N ARG A 167 4.83 -20.64 15.21
CA ARG A 167 4.12 -21.46 14.22
C ARG A 167 2.85 -20.76 13.72
N ARG A 168 2.05 -20.18 14.62
CA ARG A 168 0.85 -19.41 14.25
C ARG A 168 1.23 -18.12 13.52
N ALA A 169 2.26 -17.40 13.97
CA ALA A 169 2.75 -16.19 13.32
C ALA A 169 3.12 -16.43 11.85
N ILE A 170 3.91 -17.48 11.58
CA ILE A 170 4.32 -17.79 10.20
C ILE A 170 3.13 -18.23 9.34
N GLN A 171 2.18 -19.00 9.90
CA GLN A 171 0.96 -19.33 9.14
C GLN A 171 0.19 -18.06 8.79
N VAL A 172 -0.06 -17.15 9.73
CA VAL A 172 -0.79 -15.90 9.47
C VAL A 172 -0.05 -15.04 8.44
N LEU A 173 1.26 -14.86 8.57
CA LEU A 173 2.08 -14.07 7.65
C LEU A 173 2.09 -14.61 6.21
N THR A 174 1.86 -15.92 6.02
CA THR A 174 1.95 -16.58 4.70
C THR A 174 0.61 -17.02 4.13
N ASP A 175 -0.47 -16.95 4.90
CA ASP A 175 -1.80 -17.36 4.47
C ASP A 175 -2.44 -16.31 3.56
N PRO A 176 -2.94 -16.67 2.37
CA PRO A 176 -3.49 -15.70 1.43
C PRO A 176 -4.74 -14.94 1.94
N VAL A 177 -5.45 -15.47 2.94
CA VAL A 177 -6.65 -14.86 3.53
C VAL A 177 -6.29 -14.11 4.82
N ASP A 178 -5.61 -14.78 5.75
CA ASP A 178 -5.30 -14.21 7.08
C ASP A 178 -4.14 -13.19 7.06
N CYS A 179 -3.39 -13.11 5.96
CA CYS A 179 -2.20 -12.27 5.85
C CYS A 179 -2.41 -10.83 6.37
N GLY A 180 -1.48 -10.42 7.20
CA GLY A 180 -1.39 -9.08 7.77
C GLY A 180 -0.28 -9.03 8.84
N PRO A 181 -0.24 -7.95 9.63
CA PRO A 181 0.75 -7.76 10.68
C PRO A 181 0.57 -8.80 11.79
N VAL A 182 1.69 -9.33 12.26
CA VAL A 182 1.75 -10.17 13.45
C VAL A 182 2.61 -9.47 14.49
N THR A 183 2.12 -9.40 15.73
CA THR A 183 2.85 -8.78 16.83
C THR A 183 3.14 -9.82 17.91
N LEU A 184 4.42 -10.07 18.19
CA LEU A 184 4.86 -10.90 19.31
C LEU A 184 5.63 -10.01 20.28
N CYS A 185 5.00 -9.69 21.41
CA CYS A 185 5.60 -8.85 22.43
C CYS A 185 6.61 -9.65 23.24
N LEU A 186 7.77 -9.07 23.50
CA LEU A 186 8.91 -9.74 24.10
C LEU A 186 9.30 -9.10 25.43
N PRO A 187 8.79 -9.61 26.57
CA PRO A 187 9.26 -9.23 27.89
C PRO A 187 10.79 -9.26 28.00
N GLN A 188 11.34 -8.23 28.64
CA GLN A 188 12.80 -8.00 28.70
C GLN A 188 13.57 -9.15 29.33
N ASP A 189 13.07 -9.68 30.46
CA ASP A 189 13.61 -10.84 31.15
C ASP A 189 13.50 -12.11 30.29
N VAL A 190 12.31 -12.36 29.73
CA VAL A 190 12.06 -13.58 28.97
C VAL A 190 12.94 -13.70 27.73
N GLN A 191 13.29 -12.58 27.07
CA GLN A 191 14.23 -12.59 25.94
C GLN A 191 15.58 -13.27 26.29
N ALA A 192 16.04 -13.12 27.53
CA ALA A 192 17.31 -13.65 28.03
C ALA A 192 17.19 -15.03 28.69
N GLU A 193 15.98 -15.52 28.95
CA GLU A 193 15.77 -16.83 29.57
C GLU A 193 16.15 -17.97 28.64
N ALA A 194 16.94 -18.92 29.15
CA ALA A 194 17.38 -20.09 28.40
C ALA A 194 16.39 -21.27 28.55
N HIS A 195 16.10 -21.93 27.42
CA HIS A 195 15.24 -23.11 27.38
C HIS A 195 15.80 -24.16 26.42
N ASP A 196 15.46 -25.43 26.68
CA ASP A 196 15.87 -26.57 25.85
C ASP A 196 14.86 -26.78 24.71
N PHE A 197 15.08 -26.07 23.60
CA PHE A 197 14.21 -26.17 22.42
C PHE A 197 14.50 -27.45 21.61
N PRO A 198 13.49 -28.14 21.05
CA PRO A 198 13.72 -29.31 20.23
C PRO A 198 14.44 -28.93 18.92
N LEU A 199 15.40 -29.74 18.47
CA LEU A 199 16.15 -29.46 17.24
C LEU A 199 15.24 -29.27 16.01
N SER A 200 14.11 -29.99 15.95
CA SER A 200 13.13 -29.89 14.86
C SER A 200 12.50 -28.49 14.75
N PHE A 201 12.58 -27.66 15.79
CA PHE A 201 12.10 -26.28 15.72
C PHE A 201 12.98 -25.38 14.82
N PHE A 202 14.21 -25.80 14.55
CA PHE A 202 15.19 -25.04 13.75
C PHE A 202 15.46 -25.67 12.38
N GLU A 203 14.73 -26.72 12.02
CA GLU A 203 14.83 -27.33 10.70
C GLU A 203 14.39 -26.34 9.61
N LYS A 204 15.14 -26.35 8.51
CA LYS A 204 14.85 -25.49 7.36
C LYS A 204 13.46 -25.82 6.81
N THR A 205 12.59 -24.82 6.75
CA THR A 205 11.25 -24.95 6.16
C THR A 205 11.17 -24.14 4.88
N VAL A 206 10.96 -24.80 3.74
CA VAL A 206 10.69 -24.12 2.46
C VAL A 206 9.18 -24.01 2.25
N ARG A 207 8.68 -22.79 2.14
CA ARG A 207 7.25 -22.49 2.00
C ARG A 207 6.86 -22.25 0.56
N ARG A 208 5.62 -22.60 0.25
CA ARG A 208 4.96 -22.34 -1.01
C ARG A 208 3.62 -21.66 -0.75
N THR A 209 3.23 -20.76 -1.65
CA THR A 209 1.95 -20.08 -1.56
C THR A 209 0.81 -21.07 -1.80
N ARG A 210 -0.11 -21.19 -0.85
CA ARG A 210 -1.35 -21.96 -1.03
C ARG A 210 -2.25 -21.28 -2.07
N ARG A 211 -2.77 -22.05 -3.01
CA ARG A 211 -3.68 -21.57 -4.07
C ARG A 211 -4.93 -22.46 -4.13
N PRO A 212 -6.04 -22.06 -3.49
CA PRO A 212 -7.28 -22.82 -3.57
C PRO A 212 -7.88 -22.79 -4.98
N GLU A 213 -8.42 -23.92 -5.40
CA GLU A 213 -9.22 -24.07 -6.62
C GLU A 213 -10.69 -23.67 -6.35
N PRO A 214 -11.44 -23.24 -7.37
CA PRO A 214 -12.85 -22.89 -7.21
C PRO A 214 -13.74 -24.10 -6.94
N ASP A 215 -14.84 -23.87 -6.22
CA ASP A 215 -15.96 -24.80 -6.17
C ASP A 215 -16.62 -24.93 -7.56
N ARG A 216 -17.09 -26.14 -7.91
CA ARG A 216 -17.62 -26.44 -9.25
C ARG A 216 -18.95 -25.74 -9.53
N ASP A 217 -19.81 -25.63 -8.52
CA ASP A 217 -21.13 -25.02 -8.69
C ASP A 217 -21.02 -23.49 -8.75
N GLU A 218 -20.14 -22.90 -7.93
CA GLU A 218 -19.78 -21.48 -8.03
C GLU A 218 -19.20 -21.15 -9.41
N LEU A 219 -18.27 -21.97 -9.90
CA LEU A 219 -17.66 -21.80 -11.22
C LEU A 219 -18.71 -21.84 -12.34
N ALA A 220 -19.59 -22.84 -12.33
CA ALA A 220 -20.67 -22.98 -13.31
C ALA A 220 -21.63 -21.78 -13.27
N ALA A 221 -21.98 -21.30 -12.07
CA ALA A 221 -22.87 -20.16 -11.90
C ALA A 221 -22.27 -18.85 -12.44
N VAL A 222 -20.98 -18.59 -12.16
CA VAL A 222 -20.29 -17.39 -12.68
C VAL A 222 -20.07 -17.49 -14.19
N ALA A 223 -19.70 -18.65 -14.71
CA ALA A 223 -19.57 -18.86 -16.16
C ALA A 223 -20.91 -18.69 -16.89
N ALA A 224 -22.01 -19.20 -16.34
CA ALA A 224 -23.34 -18.98 -16.89
C ALA A 224 -23.74 -17.50 -16.88
N ALA A 225 -23.41 -16.76 -15.82
CA ALA A 225 -23.64 -15.32 -15.78
C ALA A 225 -22.84 -14.58 -16.85
N LEU A 226 -21.56 -14.94 -17.05
CA LEU A 226 -20.71 -14.37 -18.10
C LEU A 226 -21.26 -14.67 -19.49
N ARG A 227 -21.65 -15.91 -19.79
CA ARG A 227 -22.24 -16.28 -21.09
C ARG A 227 -23.51 -15.50 -21.42
N GLY A 228 -24.29 -15.15 -20.40
CA GLY A 228 -25.51 -14.34 -20.54
C GLY A 228 -25.29 -12.82 -20.56
N ALA A 229 -24.08 -12.34 -20.30
CA ALA A 229 -23.77 -10.91 -20.25
C ALA A 229 -23.53 -10.33 -21.64
N THR A 230 -24.04 -9.14 -21.87
CA THR A 230 -23.84 -8.38 -23.12
C THR A 230 -22.80 -7.27 -22.96
N ARG A 231 -22.60 -6.76 -21.75
CA ARG A 231 -21.64 -5.69 -21.42
C ARG A 231 -20.86 -6.05 -20.15
N PRO A 232 -20.09 -7.16 -20.16
CA PRO A 232 -19.29 -7.55 -19.00
C PRO A 232 -18.12 -6.58 -18.78
N LEU A 233 -17.79 -6.31 -17.53
CA LEU A 233 -16.61 -5.53 -17.13
C LEU A 233 -15.82 -6.30 -16.07
N ILE A 234 -14.49 -6.30 -16.15
CA ILE A 234 -13.64 -6.80 -15.07
C ILE A 234 -13.17 -5.63 -14.20
N VAL A 235 -13.20 -5.81 -12.88
CA VAL A 235 -12.53 -4.91 -11.92
C VAL A 235 -11.38 -5.66 -11.25
N ALA A 236 -10.15 -5.31 -11.63
CA ALA A 236 -8.92 -5.92 -11.15
C ALA A 236 -8.42 -5.31 -9.84
N GLY A 237 -8.25 -6.15 -8.82
CA GLY A 237 -7.71 -5.80 -7.50
C GLY A 237 -6.26 -6.22 -7.28
N GLY A 238 -5.71 -5.87 -6.11
CA GLY A 238 -4.36 -6.28 -5.71
C GLY A 238 -4.15 -7.79 -5.59
N GLY A 239 -5.22 -8.56 -5.41
CA GLY A 239 -5.17 -10.03 -5.43
C GLY A 239 -4.66 -10.60 -6.76
N VAL A 240 -4.83 -9.89 -7.88
CA VAL A 240 -4.26 -10.29 -9.18
C VAL A 240 -2.73 -10.31 -9.12
N HIS A 241 -2.11 -9.27 -8.53
CA HIS A 241 -0.66 -9.20 -8.36
C HIS A 241 -0.14 -10.25 -7.37
N HIS A 242 -0.80 -10.38 -6.22
CA HIS A 242 -0.41 -11.34 -5.18
C HIS A 242 -0.51 -12.80 -5.64
N SER A 243 -1.48 -13.08 -6.51
CA SER A 243 -1.62 -14.38 -7.16
C SER A 243 -0.63 -14.58 -8.32
N GLY A 244 0.03 -13.54 -8.84
CA GLY A 244 0.81 -13.64 -10.07
C GLY A 244 -0.06 -13.87 -11.31
N ALA A 245 -1.31 -13.39 -11.28
CA ALA A 245 -2.32 -13.64 -12.29
C ALA A 245 -2.36 -12.58 -13.41
N CYS A 246 -1.45 -11.60 -13.43
CA CYS A 246 -1.47 -10.50 -14.41
C CYS A 246 -1.50 -11.00 -15.87
N ALA A 247 -0.61 -11.94 -16.22
CA ALA A 247 -0.56 -12.50 -17.58
C ALA A 247 -1.82 -13.32 -17.90
N GLY A 248 -2.31 -14.12 -16.94
CA GLY A 248 -3.54 -14.90 -17.10
C GLY A 248 -4.77 -14.01 -17.28
N LEU A 249 -4.86 -12.91 -16.53
CA LEU A 249 -5.92 -11.91 -16.67
C LEU A 249 -5.88 -11.23 -18.04
N ALA A 250 -4.70 -10.83 -18.52
CA ALA A 250 -4.55 -10.22 -19.84
C ALA A 250 -5.03 -11.17 -20.96
N ALA A 251 -4.60 -12.44 -20.91
CA ALA A 251 -5.03 -13.46 -21.86
C ALA A 251 -6.54 -13.71 -21.81
N PHE A 252 -7.10 -13.87 -20.60
CA PHE A 252 -8.54 -14.06 -20.39
C PHE A 252 -9.36 -12.89 -20.95
N ALA A 253 -8.98 -11.66 -20.60
CA ALA A 253 -9.66 -10.46 -21.07
C ALA A 253 -9.62 -10.33 -22.60
N GLN A 254 -8.46 -10.63 -23.22
CA GLN A 254 -8.32 -10.56 -24.67
C GLN A 254 -9.09 -11.67 -25.40
N ARG A 255 -9.05 -12.92 -24.90
CA ARG A 255 -9.79 -14.05 -25.48
C ARG A 255 -11.29 -13.79 -25.49
N HIS A 256 -11.82 -13.32 -24.37
CA HIS A 256 -13.26 -13.14 -24.18
C HIS A 256 -13.74 -11.73 -24.53
N GLY A 257 -12.87 -10.81 -24.94
CA GLY A 257 -13.23 -9.44 -25.32
C GLY A 257 -13.85 -8.63 -24.17
N ILE A 258 -13.32 -8.76 -22.95
CA ILE A 258 -13.87 -8.11 -21.76
C ILE A 258 -12.98 -6.93 -21.34
N PRO A 259 -13.51 -5.69 -21.27
CA PRO A 259 -12.78 -4.55 -20.74
C PRO A 259 -12.37 -4.74 -19.27
N VAL A 260 -11.22 -4.19 -18.89
CA VAL A 260 -10.61 -4.34 -17.56
C VAL A 260 -10.35 -2.97 -16.97
N ALA A 261 -11.06 -2.66 -15.90
CA ALA A 261 -10.79 -1.52 -15.05
C ALA A 261 -9.94 -1.95 -13.84
N GLU A 262 -9.16 -1.02 -13.30
CA GLU A 262 -8.23 -1.30 -12.19
C GLU A 262 -8.56 -0.48 -10.94
N THR A 263 -8.39 -1.12 -9.78
CA THR A 263 -8.35 -0.43 -8.49
C THR A 263 -6.95 0.13 -8.22
N GLN A 264 -6.80 0.99 -7.20
CA GLN A 264 -5.48 1.47 -6.74
C GLN A 264 -4.48 0.33 -6.49
N ALA A 265 -4.93 -0.76 -5.88
CA ALA A 265 -4.09 -1.92 -5.59
C ALA A 265 -3.92 -2.85 -6.80
N GLY A 266 -4.86 -2.82 -7.75
CA GLY A 266 -4.80 -3.60 -8.99
C GLY A 266 -4.01 -2.91 -10.10
N LYS A 267 -3.69 -1.62 -9.95
CA LYS A 267 -3.10 -0.81 -11.01
C LYS A 267 -1.83 -1.44 -11.60
N GLY A 268 -1.76 -1.48 -12.92
CA GLY A 268 -0.69 -2.17 -13.65
C GLY A 268 -0.85 -3.69 -13.74
N ALA A 269 -2.05 -4.23 -13.44
CA ALA A 269 -2.36 -5.63 -13.72
C ALA A 269 -2.30 -5.92 -15.22
N LEU A 270 -2.73 -4.95 -16.04
CA LEU A 270 -2.48 -4.85 -17.47
C LEU A 270 -1.56 -3.65 -17.75
N ALA A 271 -0.84 -3.69 -18.85
CA ALA A 271 -0.16 -2.50 -19.38
C ALA A 271 -1.20 -1.44 -19.76
N TRP A 272 -0.86 -0.16 -19.60
CA TRP A 272 -1.76 0.97 -19.85
C TRP A 272 -2.23 1.06 -21.33
N ASP A 273 -1.49 0.46 -22.25
CA ASP A 273 -1.74 0.40 -23.69
C ASP A 273 -2.34 -0.95 -24.15
N HIS A 274 -2.65 -1.85 -23.21
CA HIS A 274 -3.31 -3.11 -23.51
C HIS A 274 -4.71 -2.87 -24.13
N PRO A 275 -5.12 -3.60 -25.19
CA PRO A 275 -6.37 -3.33 -25.89
C PRO A 275 -7.64 -3.45 -25.03
N CYS A 276 -7.58 -4.22 -23.94
CA CYS A 276 -8.69 -4.39 -22.99
C CYS A 276 -8.61 -3.47 -21.76
N THR A 277 -7.55 -2.68 -21.54
CA THR A 277 -7.54 -1.80 -20.37
C THR A 277 -8.44 -0.59 -20.58
N VAL A 278 -9.17 -0.20 -19.53
CA VAL A 278 -10.00 1.01 -19.52
C VAL A 278 -9.60 1.96 -18.39
N GLY A 279 -8.45 1.72 -17.77
CA GLY A 279 -7.87 2.55 -16.71
C GLY A 279 -8.53 2.39 -15.35
N ALA A 280 -8.24 3.34 -14.47
CA ALA A 280 -8.68 3.34 -13.08
C ALA A 280 -10.21 3.49 -12.94
N ILE A 281 -10.81 2.85 -11.93
CA ILE A 281 -12.25 2.97 -11.60
C ILE A 281 -12.48 3.69 -10.26
N GLY A 282 -13.65 4.32 -10.14
CA GLY A 282 -14.20 4.82 -8.89
C GLY A 282 -14.03 6.33 -8.71
N VAL A 283 -13.98 6.80 -7.46
CA VAL A 283 -13.91 8.23 -7.08
C VAL A 283 -12.76 8.95 -7.78
N THR A 284 -11.62 8.27 -7.92
CA THR A 284 -10.42 8.77 -8.62
C THR A 284 -10.18 8.03 -9.93
N GLY A 285 -11.24 7.52 -10.55
CA GLY A 285 -11.18 6.75 -11.80
C GLY A 285 -11.10 7.62 -13.06
N SER A 286 -10.87 6.97 -14.19
CA SER A 286 -11.02 7.55 -15.52
C SER A 286 -12.49 7.72 -15.89
N SER A 287 -12.79 8.64 -16.81
CA SER A 287 -14.16 8.78 -17.34
C SER A 287 -14.61 7.51 -18.08
N THR A 288 -13.69 6.84 -18.78
CA THR A 288 -13.95 5.61 -19.52
C THR A 288 -14.38 4.47 -18.60
N ALA A 289 -13.58 4.13 -17.58
CA ALA A 289 -13.91 3.04 -16.68
C ALA A 289 -15.23 3.28 -15.94
N ASN A 290 -15.46 4.49 -15.45
CA ASN A 290 -16.67 4.83 -14.70
C ASN A 290 -17.93 4.79 -15.58
N ALA A 291 -17.85 5.26 -16.82
CA ALA A 291 -18.96 5.17 -17.76
C ALA A 291 -19.27 3.71 -18.15
N LEU A 292 -18.24 2.91 -18.44
CA LEU A 292 -18.42 1.48 -18.74
C LEU A 292 -18.97 0.72 -17.53
N ALA A 293 -18.54 1.05 -16.31
CA ALA A 293 -19.06 0.45 -15.09
C ALA A 293 -20.55 0.76 -14.85
N ALA A 294 -20.99 1.98 -15.17
CA ALA A 294 -22.41 2.36 -15.07
C ALA A 294 -23.28 1.70 -16.13
N GLU A 295 -22.71 1.37 -17.30
CA GLU A 295 -23.40 0.73 -18.42
C GLU A 295 -23.36 -0.82 -18.36
N ALA A 296 -22.43 -1.39 -17.61
CA ALA A 296 -22.23 -2.83 -17.51
C ALA A 296 -23.49 -3.55 -16.99
N ASP A 297 -23.75 -4.74 -17.51
CA ASP A 297 -24.79 -5.64 -16.99
C ASP A 297 -24.23 -6.70 -16.03
N LEU A 298 -22.93 -6.98 -16.12
CA LEU A 298 -22.19 -7.86 -15.23
C LEU A 298 -20.80 -7.28 -14.92
N VAL A 299 -20.42 -7.26 -13.65
CA VAL A 299 -19.05 -6.94 -13.22
C VAL A 299 -18.41 -8.16 -12.57
N LEU A 300 -17.29 -8.62 -13.14
CA LEU A 300 -16.42 -9.63 -12.55
C LEU A 300 -15.32 -8.95 -11.73
N ALA A 301 -15.49 -8.95 -10.42
CA ALA A 301 -14.55 -8.42 -9.45
C ALA A 301 -13.46 -9.46 -9.13
N VAL A 302 -12.23 -9.26 -9.62
CA VAL A 302 -11.14 -10.24 -9.48
C VAL A 302 -10.11 -9.75 -8.47
N GLY A 303 -9.97 -10.48 -7.36
CA GLY A 303 -8.97 -10.19 -6.33
C GLY A 303 -9.10 -8.81 -5.70
N THR A 304 -10.29 -8.22 -5.73
CA THR A 304 -10.60 -6.90 -5.16
C THR A 304 -11.52 -7.02 -3.96
N ARG A 305 -11.36 -6.10 -3.01
CA ARG A 305 -12.21 -5.97 -1.82
C ARG A 305 -13.40 -5.03 -2.02
N LEU A 306 -13.58 -4.48 -3.24
CA LEU A 306 -14.61 -3.50 -3.59
C LEU A 306 -14.73 -2.40 -2.53
N ALA A 307 -13.61 -1.69 -2.30
CA ALA A 307 -13.57 -0.61 -1.31
C ALA A 307 -14.37 0.61 -1.75
N ASP A 308 -14.71 1.49 -0.81
CA ASP A 308 -15.51 2.70 -1.02
C ASP A 308 -15.09 3.51 -2.25
N PHE A 309 -13.79 3.85 -2.37
CA PHE A 309 -13.28 4.58 -3.52
C PHE A 309 -13.46 3.84 -4.84
N THR A 310 -13.28 2.51 -4.86
CA THR A 310 -13.45 1.68 -6.05
C THR A 310 -14.90 1.64 -6.52
N THR A 311 -15.84 1.55 -5.57
CA THR A 311 -17.27 1.43 -5.89
C THR A 311 -17.95 2.80 -6.05
N ALA A 312 -17.21 3.89 -5.83
CA ALA A 312 -17.75 5.24 -5.72
C ALA A 312 -18.90 5.29 -4.70
N SER A 313 -18.64 4.76 -3.50
CA SER A 313 -19.65 4.54 -2.46
C SER A 313 -20.86 3.75 -2.98
N TRP A 314 -20.60 2.71 -3.77
CA TRP A 314 -21.58 1.86 -4.46
C TRP A 314 -22.46 2.53 -5.51
N SER A 315 -22.10 3.73 -5.98
CA SER A 315 -22.86 4.43 -7.02
C SER A 315 -22.40 4.12 -8.45
N VAL A 316 -21.20 3.57 -8.66
CA VAL A 316 -20.60 3.46 -10.01
C VAL A 316 -21.18 2.32 -10.87
N PHE A 317 -21.73 1.27 -10.25
CA PHE A 317 -22.10 0.04 -10.95
C PHE A 317 -23.55 0.01 -11.46
N GLY A 318 -24.35 1.04 -11.18
CA GLY A 318 -25.78 1.03 -11.48
C GLY A 318 -26.47 -0.26 -11.00
N GLU A 319 -27.19 -0.91 -11.92
CA GLU A 319 -27.93 -2.16 -11.69
C GLU A 319 -27.14 -3.42 -12.07
N ALA A 320 -25.82 -3.31 -12.33
CA ALA A 320 -25.02 -4.46 -12.74
C ALA A 320 -25.06 -5.60 -11.72
N ARG A 321 -25.20 -6.83 -12.22
CA ARG A 321 -24.95 -8.03 -11.43
C ARG A 321 -23.46 -8.10 -11.11
N LEU A 322 -23.10 -8.56 -9.91
CA LEU A 322 -21.70 -8.70 -9.52
C LEU A 322 -21.34 -10.20 -9.43
N ALA A 323 -20.11 -10.54 -9.80
CA ALA A 323 -19.47 -11.82 -9.52
C ALA A 323 -18.11 -11.56 -8.88
N GLY A 324 -17.80 -12.24 -7.78
CA GLY A 324 -16.59 -12.00 -6.99
C GLY A 324 -15.65 -13.20 -7.01
N LEU A 325 -14.59 -13.12 -7.83
CA LEU A 325 -13.48 -14.06 -7.79
C LEU A 325 -12.47 -13.60 -6.73
N ASN A 326 -12.47 -14.24 -5.56
CA ASN A 326 -11.59 -13.85 -4.46
C ASN A 326 -11.20 -15.03 -3.58
N VAL A 327 -9.97 -15.03 -3.07
CA VAL A 327 -9.50 -16.07 -2.14
C VAL A 327 -10.18 -15.97 -0.77
N ALA A 328 -10.66 -14.77 -0.42
CA ALA A 328 -11.41 -14.53 0.81
C ALA A 328 -12.92 -14.55 0.53
N ALA A 329 -13.63 -15.51 1.11
CA ALA A 329 -15.10 -15.61 1.00
C ALA A 329 -15.81 -14.31 1.39
N PHE A 330 -15.31 -13.61 2.41
CA PHE A 330 -15.84 -12.30 2.85
C PHE A 330 -15.86 -11.25 1.73
N ASP A 331 -14.84 -11.22 0.87
CA ASP A 331 -14.79 -10.26 -0.23
C ASP A 331 -15.55 -10.76 -1.47
N ALA A 332 -15.62 -12.08 -1.69
CA ALA A 332 -16.28 -12.70 -2.85
C ALA A 332 -17.80 -12.41 -2.91
N VAL A 333 -18.43 -12.12 -1.77
CA VAL A 333 -19.90 -11.90 -1.67
C VAL A 333 -20.31 -10.42 -1.63
N LYS A 334 -19.35 -9.49 -1.61
CA LYS A 334 -19.66 -8.06 -1.44
C LYS A 334 -20.54 -7.52 -2.55
N GLY A 335 -21.52 -6.69 -2.16
CA GLY A 335 -22.51 -6.14 -3.09
C GLY A 335 -23.48 -7.19 -3.64
N ASN A 336 -23.73 -8.26 -2.86
CA ASN A 336 -24.54 -9.42 -3.25
C ASN A 336 -24.02 -10.10 -4.52
N ALA A 337 -22.68 -10.19 -4.64
CA ALA A 337 -22.04 -10.83 -5.77
C ALA A 337 -22.25 -12.36 -5.76
N LEU A 338 -22.26 -12.96 -6.95
CA LEU A 338 -22.07 -14.40 -7.10
C LEU A 338 -20.64 -14.75 -6.65
N PRO A 339 -20.47 -15.56 -5.59
CA PRO A 339 -19.14 -15.89 -5.12
C PRO A 339 -18.45 -16.87 -6.07
N LEU A 340 -17.14 -16.70 -6.21
CA LEU A 340 -16.22 -17.69 -6.74
C LEU A 340 -14.97 -17.68 -5.85
N VAL A 341 -14.98 -18.50 -4.81
CA VAL A 341 -13.92 -18.51 -3.79
C VAL A 341 -12.72 -19.29 -4.28
N ALA A 342 -11.73 -18.60 -4.84
CA ALA A 342 -10.52 -19.20 -5.38
C ALA A 342 -9.33 -18.23 -5.40
N ASP A 343 -8.12 -18.77 -5.55
CA ASP A 343 -6.97 -17.99 -5.97
C ASP A 343 -7.24 -17.35 -7.35
N ALA A 344 -6.84 -16.08 -7.55
CA ALA A 344 -7.19 -15.36 -8.78
C ALA A 344 -6.65 -16.04 -10.04
N ALA A 345 -5.41 -16.56 -10.03
CA ALA A 345 -4.83 -17.29 -11.15
C ALA A 345 -5.61 -18.59 -11.44
N ARG A 346 -5.96 -19.35 -10.39
CA ARG A 346 -6.73 -20.59 -10.52
C ARG A 346 -8.15 -20.36 -11.00
N GLY A 347 -8.86 -19.39 -10.42
CA GLY A 347 -10.21 -19.04 -10.82
C GLY A 347 -10.30 -18.51 -12.25
N LEU A 348 -9.35 -17.66 -12.69
CA LEU A 348 -9.30 -17.19 -14.07
C LEU A 348 -9.05 -18.34 -15.06
N ALA A 349 -8.12 -19.25 -14.75
CA ALA A 349 -7.84 -20.40 -15.61
C ALA A 349 -9.04 -21.36 -15.70
N ALA A 350 -9.73 -21.59 -14.58
CA ALA A 350 -10.93 -22.42 -14.54
C ALA A 350 -12.09 -21.78 -15.32
N LEU A 351 -12.28 -20.45 -15.20
CA LEU A 351 -13.26 -19.71 -15.97
C LEU A 351 -12.95 -19.72 -17.47
N ASP A 352 -11.69 -19.54 -17.87
CA ASP A 352 -11.26 -19.60 -19.28
C ASP A 352 -11.64 -20.95 -19.90
N ALA A 353 -11.32 -22.05 -19.19
CA ALA A 353 -11.62 -23.40 -19.62
C ALA A 353 -13.14 -23.66 -19.71
N GLU A 354 -13.91 -23.19 -18.72
CA GLU A 354 -15.36 -23.35 -18.69
C GLU A 354 -16.03 -22.52 -19.80
N LEU A 355 -15.59 -21.29 -20.06
CA LEU A 355 -16.15 -20.43 -21.10
C LEU A 355 -15.81 -20.91 -22.52
N GLY A 356 -14.67 -21.58 -22.71
CA GLY A 356 -14.23 -22.07 -24.02
C GLY A 356 -14.08 -20.93 -25.04
N ASP A 357 -14.78 -21.03 -26.16
CA ASP A 357 -14.72 -20.05 -27.26
C ASP A 357 -15.74 -18.93 -27.14
N TRP A 358 -16.47 -18.85 -26.02
CA TRP A 358 -17.36 -17.73 -25.79
C TRP A 358 -16.57 -16.41 -25.77
N ALA A 359 -17.14 -15.36 -26.35
CA ALA A 359 -16.64 -14.00 -26.25
C ALA A 359 -17.80 -13.04 -26.06
N ALA A 360 -17.55 -11.93 -25.36
CA ALA A 360 -18.50 -10.85 -25.22
C ALA A 360 -18.88 -10.26 -26.59
N PRO A 361 -20.07 -9.65 -26.73
CA PRO A 361 -20.48 -9.01 -27.97
C PRO A 361 -19.43 -8.02 -28.50
N THR A 362 -19.08 -8.15 -29.78
CA THR A 362 -17.95 -7.43 -30.40
C THR A 362 -18.04 -5.90 -30.28
N GLY A 363 -19.26 -5.35 -30.28
CA GLY A 363 -19.48 -3.90 -30.12
C GLY A 363 -19.04 -3.34 -28.76
N TRP A 364 -19.03 -4.17 -27.70
CA TRP A 364 -18.68 -3.70 -26.35
C TRP A 364 -17.19 -3.37 -26.21
N GLN A 365 -16.34 -4.28 -26.67
CA GLN A 365 -14.89 -4.08 -26.64
C GLN A 365 -14.46 -2.92 -27.56
N ALA A 366 -15.08 -2.78 -28.73
CA ALA A 366 -14.81 -1.67 -29.65
C ALA A 366 -15.17 -0.30 -29.04
N LEU A 367 -16.34 -0.21 -28.38
CA LEU A 367 -16.76 1.00 -27.65
C LEU A 367 -15.77 1.34 -26.52
N ALA A 368 -15.31 0.35 -25.78
CA ALA A 368 -14.32 0.54 -24.72
C ALA A 368 -13.00 1.12 -25.27
N GLN A 369 -12.52 0.60 -26.41
CA GLN A 369 -11.31 1.10 -27.08
C GLN A 369 -11.47 2.53 -27.60
N GLU A 370 -12.61 2.85 -28.20
CA GLU A 370 -12.93 4.21 -28.65
C GLU A 370 -12.89 5.21 -27.49
N ARG A 371 -13.57 4.89 -26.39
CA ARG A 371 -13.60 5.73 -25.19
C ARG A 371 -12.22 5.83 -24.54
N MET A 372 -11.43 4.76 -24.55
CA MET A 372 -10.07 4.78 -24.01
C MET A 372 -9.15 5.66 -24.86
N ALA A 373 -9.32 5.71 -26.18
CA ALA A 373 -8.59 6.64 -27.05
C ALA A 373 -8.93 8.11 -26.73
N VAL A 374 -10.19 8.41 -26.39
CA VAL A 374 -10.59 9.75 -25.91
C VAL A 374 -9.90 10.06 -24.58
N TRP A 375 -9.94 9.13 -23.63
CA TRP A 375 -9.28 9.30 -22.33
C TRP A 375 -7.77 9.50 -22.46
N ASN A 376 -7.11 8.75 -23.35
CA ASN A 376 -5.67 8.90 -23.57
C ASN A 376 -5.30 10.31 -24.05
N ARG A 377 -6.10 10.92 -24.93
CA ARG A 377 -5.89 12.33 -25.33
C ARG A 377 -6.08 13.31 -24.16
N ALA A 378 -7.05 13.05 -23.27
CA ALA A 378 -7.23 13.86 -22.07
C ALA A 378 -6.04 13.74 -21.10
N VAL A 379 -5.50 12.53 -20.93
CA VAL A 379 -4.26 12.29 -20.15
C VAL A 379 -3.09 13.04 -20.78
N ASP A 380 -2.92 12.95 -22.10
CA ASP A 380 -1.83 13.66 -22.79
C ASP A 380 -1.93 15.17 -22.59
N ALA A 381 -3.14 15.74 -22.70
CA ALA A 381 -3.38 17.16 -22.46
C ALA A 381 -3.13 17.57 -20.99
N ALA A 382 -3.63 16.81 -20.02
CA ALA A 382 -3.49 17.12 -18.60
C ALA A 382 -2.04 17.01 -18.10
N THR A 383 -1.23 16.16 -18.74
CA THR A 383 0.17 15.86 -18.35
C THR A 383 1.21 16.59 -19.21
N ALA A 384 0.77 17.41 -20.16
CA ALA A 384 1.63 18.21 -21.02
C ALA A 384 2.21 19.41 -20.29
N ASP A 385 3.43 19.79 -20.65
CA ASP A 385 4.01 21.06 -20.22
C ASP A 385 3.20 22.22 -20.83
N ALA A 386 2.68 23.10 -19.97
CA ALA A 386 1.97 24.32 -20.38
C ALA A 386 2.81 25.59 -20.14
N GLY A 387 4.11 25.46 -19.85
CA GLY A 387 5.01 26.59 -19.61
C GLY A 387 4.69 27.37 -18.34
N LEU A 388 4.11 26.70 -17.33
CA LEU A 388 3.73 27.31 -16.06
C LEU A 388 4.91 27.33 -15.09
N ASP A 389 5.07 28.44 -14.38
CA ASP A 389 6.03 28.54 -13.26
C ASP A 389 5.63 27.66 -12.08
N LEU A 390 4.32 27.56 -11.82
CA LEU A 390 3.69 26.67 -10.84
C LEU A 390 2.88 25.59 -11.58
N PRO A 391 3.52 24.48 -12.00
CA PRO A 391 2.80 23.42 -12.67
C PRO A 391 1.78 22.74 -11.74
N THR A 392 0.81 22.07 -12.34
CA THR A 392 -0.15 21.24 -11.60
C THR A 392 0.46 19.88 -11.23
N ASP A 393 -0.12 19.20 -10.25
CA ASP A 393 0.27 17.82 -9.89
C ASP A 393 0.30 16.88 -11.11
N ALA A 394 -0.66 17.04 -12.04
CA ALA A 394 -0.75 16.24 -13.27
C ALA A 394 0.44 16.46 -14.22
N GLN A 395 0.92 17.69 -14.34
CA GLN A 395 2.04 18.02 -15.21
C GLN A 395 3.37 17.52 -14.65
N VAL A 396 3.57 17.64 -13.33
CA VAL A 396 4.72 17.06 -12.63
C VAL A 396 4.69 15.53 -12.78
N LEU A 397 3.54 14.90 -12.56
CA LEU A 397 3.34 13.46 -12.76
C LEU A 397 3.71 13.06 -14.19
N GLY A 398 3.26 13.81 -15.20
CA GLY A 398 3.61 13.58 -16.60
C GLY A 398 5.11 13.51 -16.86
N ALA A 399 5.84 14.50 -16.35
CA ALA A 399 7.31 14.55 -16.46
C ALA A 399 7.98 13.34 -15.78
N VAL A 400 7.52 12.99 -14.57
CA VAL A 400 8.04 11.84 -13.84
C VAL A 400 7.71 10.53 -14.55
N ASN A 401 6.51 10.38 -15.11
CA ASN A 401 6.10 9.17 -15.86
C ASN A 401 6.92 9.00 -17.15
N ARG A 402 7.15 10.08 -17.90
CA ARG A 402 8.05 10.08 -19.07
C ARG A 402 9.49 9.71 -18.69
N ALA A 403 10.01 10.25 -17.59
CA ALA A 403 11.35 9.95 -17.12
C ALA A 403 11.51 8.51 -16.61
N ALA A 404 10.49 7.99 -15.91
CA ALA A 404 10.43 6.64 -15.38
C ALA A 404 10.40 5.57 -16.49
N GLY A 405 9.77 5.89 -17.62
CA GLY A 405 9.65 4.98 -18.75
C GLY A 405 8.95 3.66 -18.35
N ALA A 406 9.30 2.58 -19.03
CA ALA A 406 8.64 1.29 -18.82
C ALA A 406 9.07 0.53 -17.55
N ASP A 407 10.22 0.91 -16.97
CA ASP A 407 10.88 0.16 -15.89
C ASP A 407 10.91 0.88 -14.54
N GLY A 408 10.60 2.18 -14.47
CA GLY A 408 10.51 2.89 -13.20
C GLY A 408 9.39 2.38 -12.30
N ILE A 409 9.54 2.59 -10.99
CA ILE A 409 8.52 2.33 -9.97
C ILE A 409 8.16 3.66 -9.32
N VAL A 410 6.90 4.08 -9.43
CA VAL A 410 6.40 5.22 -8.65
C VAL A 410 5.98 4.77 -7.26
N VAL A 411 6.36 5.56 -6.25
CA VAL A 411 6.00 5.37 -4.84
C VAL A 411 5.32 6.63 -4.33
N CYS A 412 4.13 6.47 -3.76
CA CYS A 412 3.39 7.54 -3.09
C CYS A 412 2.39 6.92 -2.09
N ALA A 413 1.76 7.73 -1.23
CA ALA A 413 0.77 7.25 -0.25
C ALA A 413 -0.44 8.16 -0.09
N ALA A 414 -0.22 9.45 0.21
CA ALA A 414 -1.30 10.31 0.66
C ALA A 414 -1.36 11.66 -0.08
N GLY A 415 -2.42 12.43 0.19
CA GLY A 415 -2.65 13.75 -0.40
C GLY A 415 -3.41 13.72 -1.73
N GLY A 416 -3.17 14.73 -2.58
CA GLY A 416 -3.79 14.84 -3.91
C GLY A 416 -3.19 13.90 -4.95
N LEU A 417 -1.89 13.58 -4.78
CA LEU A 417 -1.12 12.73 -5.67
C LEU A 417 -1.74 11.35 -5.91
N PRO A 418 -2.22 10.59 -4.89
CA PRO A 418 -2.95 9.35 -5.10
C PRO A 418 -4.08 9.41 -6.13
N GLY A 419 -4.84 10.51 -6.16
CA GLY A 419 -5.97 10.67 -7.06
C GLY A 419 -5.52 10.91 -8.50
N GLU A 420 -4.51 11.76 -8.69
CA GLU A 420 -3.92 12.04 -10.00
C GLU A 420 -3.14 10.82 -10.53
N LEU A 421 -2.37 10.15 -9.67
CA LEU A 421 -1.64 8.91 -10.00
C LEU A 421 -2.58 7.78 -10.44
N HIS A 422 -3.72 7.61 -9.79
CA HIS A 422 -4.65 6.54 -10.16
C HIS A 422 -5.15 6.70 -11.60
N LYS A 423 -5.66 7.90 -11.94
CA LYS A 423 -6.28 8.16 -13.25
C LYS A 423 -5.27 8.48 -14.36
N LEU A 424 -4.12 9.07 -14.06
CA LEU A 424 -3.17 9.57 -15.08
C LEU A 424 -1.91 8.72 -15.25
N TRP A 425 -1.43 8.02 -14.21
CA TRP A 425 -0.17 7.29 -14.32
C TRP A 425 -0.31 6.09 -15.27
N ARG A 426 0.52 6.07 -16.32
CA ARG A 426 0.57 4.98 -17.29
C ARG A 426 1.61 3.95 -16.86
N THR A 427 1.12 2.85 -16.29
CA THR A 427 1.96 1.72 -15.88
C THR A 427 2.21 0.80 -17.06
N ALA A 428 3.47 0.65 -17.51
CA ALA A 428 3.81 -0.20 -18.65
C ALA A 428 3.94 -1.69 -18.29
N ARG A 429 4.35 -2.01 -17.05
CA ARG A 429 4.58 -3.39 -16.60
C ARG A 429 4.16 -3.57 -15.14
N PRO A 430 3.76 -4.79 -14.73
CA PRO A 430 3.43 -5.08 -13.33
C PRO A 430 4.52 -4.63 -12.35
N GLY A 431 4.09 -4.12 -11.19
CA GLY A 431 5.00 -3.59 -10.16
C GLY A 431 5.60 -2.21 -10.46
N GLY A 432 5.20 -1.52 -11.53
CA GLY A 432 5.60 -0.12 -11.78
C GLY A 432 4.82 0.93 -10.97
N TYR A 433 3.81 0.52 -10.20
CA TYR A 433 2.94 1.38 -9.41
C TYR A 433 2.83 0.89 -7.97
N HIS A 434 3.43 1.63 -7.03
CA HIS A 434 3.44 1.26 -5.62
C HIS A 434 2.80 2.37 -4.77
N LEU A 435 1.48 2.29 -4.62
CA LEU A 435 0.73 3.30 -3.88
C LEU A 435 0.13 2.76 -2.58
N GLU A 436 0.48 3.34 -1.43
CA GLU A 436 -0.22 3.06 -0.17
C GLU A 436 -1.48 3.93 -0.07
N TYR A 437 -2.62 3.38 -0.50
CA TYR A 437 -3.90 4.09 -0.44
C TYR A 437 -5.01 3.25 0.20
N GLY A 438 -4.59 2.27 1.01
CA GLY A 438 -5.51 1.46 1.79
C GLY A 438 -5.87 2.15 3.09
N PHE A 439 -4.84 2.65 3.78
CA PHE A 439 -4.95 3.41 5.03
C PHE A 439 -4.67 4.91 4.82
N SER A 440 -4.14 5.29 3.64
CA SER A 440 -3.85 6.68 3.26
C SER A 440 -2.91 7.36 4.27
N CYS A 441 -1.85 6.65 4.64
CA CYS A 441 -0.94 7.03 5.70
C CYS A 441 0.15 7.98 5.18
N MET A 442 0.07 9.25 5.56
CA MET A 442 1.13 10.23 5.34
C MET A 442 2.42 9.82 6.07
N GLY A 443 3.57 10.19 5.51
CA GLY A 443 4.89 9.81 5.98
C GLY A 443 5.37 8.44 5.49
N TYR A 444 4.59 7.75 4.66
CA TYR A 444 4.99 6.46 4.07
C TYR A 444 5.99 6.62 2.92
N GLU A 445 5.96 7.71 2.17
CA GLU A 445 6.54 7.79 0.83
C GLU A 445 8.05 7.51 0.78
N ILE A 446 8.85 8.16 1.64
CA ILE A 446 10.31 7.99 1.66
C ILE A 446 10.70 6.61 2.21
N ALA A 447 10.14 6.22 3.35
CA ALA A 447 10.39 4.92 3.96
C ALA A 447 9.93 3.77 3.03
N GLY A 448 8.79 3.95 2.39
CA GLY A 448 8.26 3.03 1.39
C GLY A 448 9.15 2.94 0.16
N GLY A 449 9.70 4.07 -0.29
CA GLY A 449 10.70 4.12 -1.36
C GLY A 449 11.93 3.29 -1.04
N LEU A 450 12.45 3.41 0.19
CA LEU A 450 13.55 2.58 0.68
C LEU A 450 13.22 1.08 0.62
N GLY A 451 12.05 0.68 1.13
CA GLY A 451 11.59 -0.71 1.07
C GLY A 451 11.42 -1.24 -0.36
N VAL A 452 10.86 -0.44 -1.27
CA VAL A 452 10.72 -0.77 -2.69
C VAL A 452 12.09 -0.94 -3.35
N LYS A 453 13.03 -0.04 -3.11
CA LYS A 453 14.39 -0.13 -3.67
C LYS A 453 15.15 -1.35 -3.15
N MET A 454 14.91 -1.74 -1.89
CA MET A 454 15.45 -3.00 -1.35
C MET A 454 14.84 -4.24 -2.00
N ALA A 455 13.56 -4.20 -2.36
CA ALA A 455 12.89 -5.30 -3.03
C ALA A 455 13.25 -5.41 -4.52
N CYS A 456 13.43 -4.27 -5.19
CA CYS A 456 13.69 -4.15 -6.62
C CYS A 456 14.97 -3.32 -6.87
N PRO A 457 16.16 -3.84 -6.51
CA PRO A 457 17.41 -3.06 -6.54
C PRO A 457 17.76 -2.54 -7.94
N ASP A 458 17.38 -3.28 -8.99
CA ASP A 458 17.74 -2.96 -10.39
C ASP A 458 16.81 -1.93 -11.04
N ARG A 459 15.68 -1.59 -10.40
CA ARG A 459 14.71 -0.62 -10.93
C ARG A 459 14.88 0.75 -10.28
N GLU A 460 14.66 1.81 -11.05
CA GLU A 460 14.64 3.16 -10.50
C GLU A 460 13.35 3.38 -9.71
N THR A 461 13.48 3.96 -8.50
CA THR A 461 12.36 4.21 -7.59
C THR A 461 12.13 5.71 -7.48
N TYR A 462 10.98 6.15 -8.00
CA TYR A 462 10.53 7.53 -8.02
C TYR A 462 9.56 7.77 -6.87
N VAL A 463 10.02 8.45 -5.83
CA VAL A 463 9.20 8.80 -4.66
C VAL A 463 8.55 10.17 -4.92
N MET A 464 7.24 10.20 -5.08
CA MET A 464 6.48 11.45 -5.19
C MET A 464 5.87 11.79 -3.83
N VAL A 465 6.21 12.94 -3.28
CA VAL A 465 5.81 13.35 -1.92
C VAL A 465 5.43 14.82 -1.89
N GLY A 466 4.34 15.15 -1.19
CA GLY A 466 3.97 16.55 -0.92
C GLY A 466 4.68 17.10 0.31
N ASP A 467 4.81 18.42 0.41
CA ASP A 467 5.43 19.14 1.53
C ASP A 467 4.88 18.71 2.90
N GLY A 468 3.55 18.59 3.03
CA GLY A 468 2.92 18.13 4.28
C GLY A 468 3.32 16.71 4.69
N SER A 469 3.36 15.75 3.76
CA SER A 469 3.74 14.37 4.05
C SER A 469 5.23 14.25 4.36
N TYR A 470 6.06 15.02 3.64
CA TYR A 470 7.50 15.12 3.90
C TYR A 470 7.79 15.63 5.31
N MET A 471 7.06 16.65 5.77
CA MET A 471 7.23 17.20 7.13
C MET A 471 6.78 16.23 8.23
N MET A 472 5.90 15.27 7.93
CA MET A 472 5.55 14.22 8.90
C MET A 472 6.69 13.23 9.09
N MET A 473 7.29 12.72 8.00
CA MET A 473 8.37 11.73 8.08
C MET A 473 9.34 11.83 6.90
N ASN A 474 10.57 12.27 7.16
CA ASN A 474 11.64 12.42 6.17
C ASN A 474 12.95 11.72 6.55
N SER A 475 13.09 11.29 7.80
CA SER A 475 14.35 10.81 8.38
C SER A 475 14.90 9.54 7.71
N GLU A 476 14.04 8.70 7.13
CA GLU A 476 14.48 7.49 6.41
C GLU A 476 15.19 7.80 5.08
N LEU A 477 15.22 9.06 4.63
CA LEU A 477 16.09 9.47 3.52
C LEU A 477 17.57 9.27 3.90
N ALA A 478 17.94 9.59 5.14
CA ALA A 478 19.30 9.37 5.65
C ALA A 478 19.63 7.87 5.72
N ALA A 479 18.65 7.02 6.06
CA ALA A 479 18.82 5.57 6.01
C ALA A 479 19.03 5.07 4.57
N ALA A 480 18.26 5.57 3.60
CA ALA A 480 18.43 5.23 2.20
C ALA A 480 19.81 5.62 1.65
N VAL A 481 20.30 6.82 2.00
CA VAL A 481 21.66 7.28 1.66
C VAL A 481 22.72 6.39 2.30
N ALA A 482 22.64 6.14 3.61
CA ALA A 482 23.61 5.31 4.34
C ALA A 482 23.68 3.87 3.80
N MET A 483 22.55 3.32 3.38
CA MET A 483 22.44 1.98 2.81
C MET A 483 22.74 1.93 1.30
N ARG A 484 23.06 3.06 0.67
CA ARG A 484 23.23 3.21 -0.79
C ARG A 484 22.05 2.63 -1.59
N ARG A 485 20.85 2.88 -1.09
CA ARG A 485 19.58 2.56 -1.77
C ARG A 485 19.11 3.83 -2.45
N LYS A 486 19.63 4.08 -3.66
CA LYS A 486 19.31 5.25 -4.48
C LYS A 486 17.79 5.41 -4.62
N LEU A 487 17.29 6.58 -4.24
CA LEU A 487 15.93 7.04 -4.52
C LEU A 487 15.98 8.28 -5.41
N ILE A 488 14.97 8.44 -6.26
CA ILE A 488 14.69 9.71 -6.96
C ILE A 488 13.46 10.31 -6.28
N VAL A 489 13.66 11.30 -5.42
CA VAL A 489 12.59 11.96 -4.67
C VAL A 489 12.14 13.21 -5.43
N VAL A 490 10.85 13.35 -5.69
CA VAL A 490 10.24 14.55 -6.24
C VAL A 490 9.30 15.11 -5.19
N LEU A 491 9.72 16.21 -4.55
CA LEU A 491 8.97 16.90 -3.51
C LEU A 491 8.18 18.03 -4.15
N LEU A 492 6.85 17.93 -4.09
CA LEU A 492 5.93 18.95 -4.58
C LEU A 492 5.54 19.86 -3.41
N ASP A 493 5.98 21.11 -3.44
CA ASP A 493 5.62 22.12 -2.44
C ASP A 493 4.44 22.95 -2.94
N ASN A 494 3.24 22.60 -2.46
CA ASN A 494 2.01 23.35 -2.72
C ASN A 494 1.54 24.17 -1.51
N ARG A 495 2.37 24.23 -0.46
CA ARG A 495 2.17 25.02 0.74
C ARG A 495 0.92 24.60 1.52
N GLY A 496 0.74 23.29 1.73
CA GLY A 496 -0.26 22.74 2.65
C GLY A 496 -0.98 21.48 2.15
N TYR A 497 -2.20 21.28 2.64
CA TYR A 497 -3.06 20.15 2.34
C TYR A 497 -4.02 20.47 1.19
N GLY A 498 -3.46 20.67 -0.01
CA GLY A 498 -4.20 21.13 -1.19
C GLY A 498 -5.46 20.31 -1.53
N CYS A 499 -5.39 18.98 -1.50
CA CYS A 499 -6.56 18.14 -1.80
C CYS A 499 -7.68 18.26 -0.75
N ILE A 500 -7.32 18.44 0.52
CA ILE A 500 -8.29 18.61 1.61
C ILE A 500 -8.94 19.99 1.51
N ASN A 501 -8.17 21.03 1.14
CA ASN A 501 -8.73 22.34 0.81
C ASN A 501 -9.75 22.24 -0.34
N ARG A 502 -9.44 21.51 -1.41
CA ARG A 502 -10.39 21.29 -2.52
C ARG A 502 -11.66 20.58 -2.06
N LEU A 503 -11.53 19.55 -1.22
CA LEU A 503 -12.69 18.83 -0.67
C LEU A 503 -13.54 19.72 0.25
N GLN A 504 -12.90 20.49 1.13
CA GLN A 504 -13.55 21.47 2.01
C GLN A 504 -14.39 22.45 1.19
N ASN A 505 -13.84 22.99 0.10
CA ASN A 505 -14.54 23.91 -0.80
C ASN A 505 -15.67 23.21 -1.58
N ALA A 506 -15.46 21.97 -2.03
CA ALA A 506 -16.49 21.19 -2.73
C ALA A 506 -17.74 20.92 -1.85
N CYS A 507 -17.54 20.78 -0.53
CA CYS A 507 -18.60 20.69 0.47
C CYS A 507 -19.23 22.05 0.84
N GLY A 508 -18.83 23.15 0.19
CA GLY A 508 -19.31 24.50 0.45
C GLY A 508 -18.63 25.22 1.63
N GLY A 509 -17.62 24.58 2.24
CA GLY A 509 -16.79 25.23 3.25
C GLY A 509 -15.94 26.36 2.64
N ALA A 510 -15.51 27.29 3.49
CA ALA A 510 -14.45 28.23 3.11
C ALA A 510 -13.07 27.57 3.29
N PRO A 511 -12.04 28.01 2.54
CA PRO A 511 -10.66 27.66 2.83
C PRO A 511 -10.34 27.99 4.29
N PHE A 512 -9.92 26.97 5.04
CA PHE A 512 -9.56 27.12 6.45
C PHE A 512 -8.61 26.00 6.89
N ASN A 513 -7.46 26.38 7.44
CA ASN A 513 -6.48 25.51 8.09
C ASN A 513 -5.92 24.34 7.25
N ASN A 514 -6.13 24.38 5.92
CA ASN A 514 -5.63 23.37 4.99
C ASN A 514 -4.43 23.88 4.22
N LEU A 515 -4.52 25.06 3.61
CA LEU A 515 -3.36 25.74 3.03
C LEU A 515 -2.69 26.59 4.10
N LEU A 516 -1.37 26.68 4.04
CA LEU A 516 -0.60 27.47 4.99
C LEU A 516 -1.11 28.91 5.04
N ARG A 517 -1.39 29.55 3.90
CA ARG A 517 -1.93 30.93 3.87
C ARG A 517 -3.27 31.13 4.59
N ASP A 518 -4.04 30.05 4.79
CA ASP A 518 -5.36 30.04 5.42
C ASP A 518 -5.31 29.49 6.86
N SER A 519 -4.10 29.38 7.43
CA SER A 519 -3.83 28.95 8.81
C SER A 519 -3.46 30.14 9.71
N HIS A 520 -3.60 29.94 11.02
CA HIS A 520 -3.23 30.94 12.03
C HIS A 520 -1.73 30.85 12.38
N PHE A 521 -1.02 31.99 12.31
CA PHE A 521 0.36 32.12 12.77
C PHE A 521 0.53 33.34 13.66
N GLU A 522 1.44 33.26 14.62
CA GLU A 522 1.88 34.40 15.44
C GLU A 522 2.99 35.22 14.75
N THR A 523 3.51 34.73 13.63
CA THR A 523 4.51 35.40 12.77
C THR A 523 3.83 36.12 11.59
N ASP A 524 4.60 36.95 10.86
CA ASP A 524 4.14 37.71 9.67
C ASP A 524 3.82 36.84 8.43
N GLY A 525 3.45 35.57 8.62
CA GLY A 525 3.16 34.60 7.58
C GLY A 525 3.58 33.18 7.96
N PRO A 526 3.31 32.19 7.07
CA PRO A 526 3.71 30.81 7.29
C PRO A 526 5.23 30.64 7.29
N PRO A 527 5.76 29.60 7.97
CA PRO A 527 7.19 29.31 7.95
C PRO A 527 7.65 28.98 6.53
N ALA A 528 8.69 29.67 6.06
CA ALA A 528 9.35 29.40 4.78
C ALA A 528 10.38 28.27 4.95
N VAL A 529 9.93 27.02 4.93
CA VAL A 529 10.81 25.85 5.07
C VAL A 529 11.70 25.71 3.84
N ASP A 530 13.02 25.75 4.02
CA ASP A 530 13.95 25.40 2.95
C ASP A 530 14.09 23.88 2.83
N PHE A 531 13.19 23.28 2.04
CA PHE A 531 13.21 21.86 1.74
C PHE A 531 14.51 21.41 1.07
N THR A 532 15.16 22.28 0.28
CA THR A 532 16.42 21.91 -0.38
C THR A 532 17.56 21.76 0.62
N ALA A 533 17.69 22.71 1.54
CA ALA A 533 18.69 22.63 2.60
C ALA A 533 18.44 21.40 3.49
N HIS A 534 17.18 21.13 3.83
CA HIS A 534 16.83 19.97 4.65
C HIS A 534 17.19 18.64 3.95
N LEU A 535 16.82 18.46 2.69
CA LEU A 535 17.16 17.26 1.91
C LEU A 535 18.69 17.07 1.75
N ARG A 536 19.44 18.16 1.54
CA ARG A 536 20.92 18.11 1.51
C ARG A 536 21.51 17.72 2.86
N ALA A 537 20.94 18.24 3.96
CA ALA A 537 21.38 17.90 5.31
C ALA A 537 21.17 16.40 5.63
N LEU A 538 20.20 15.75 4.99
CA LEU A 538 19.96 14.30 5.07
C LEU A 538 20.84 13.48 4.11
N GLY A 539 21.70 14.14 3.31
CA GLY A 539 22.72 13.51 2.48
C GLY A 539 22.32 13.24 1.01
N ALA A 540 21.18 13.75 0.56
CA ALA A 540 20.79 13.63 -0.86
C ALA A 540 21.46 14.71 -1.72
N VAL A 541 21.77 14.36 -2.98
CA VAL A 541 22.01 15.38 -4.01
C VAL A 541 20.68 16.11 -4.24
N THR A 542 20.67 17.44 -4.20
CA THR A 542 19.39 18.18 -4.25
C THR A 542 19.48 19.46 -5.08
N GLU A 543 18.44 19.68 -5.87
CA GLU A 543 18.17 20.93 -6.56
C GLU A 543 16.68 21.31 -6.46
N LYS A 544 16.41 22.62 -6.57
CA LYS A 544 15.05 23.15 -6.76
C LYS A 544 14.90 23.59 -8.20
N VAL A 545 13.77 23.28 -8.81
CA VAL A 545 13.46 23.60 -10.20
C VAL A 545 12.15 24.38 -10.29
N THR A 546 12.00 25.15 -11.37
CA THR A 546 10.78 25.89 -11.68
C THR A 546 10.25 25.40 -13.02
N GLY A 547 8.98 25.00 -13.05
CA GLY A 547 8.33 24.49 -14.26
C GLY A 547 8.75 23.09 -14.69
N VAL A 548 8.00 22.54 -15.64
CA VAL A 548 8.10 21.14 -16.10
C VAL A 548 9.39 20.88 -16.90
N ALA A 549 9.78 21.79 -17.79
CA ALA A 549 11.00 21.63 -18.58
C ALA A 549 12.27 21.48 -17.72
N ALA A 550 12.40 22.29 -16.66
CA ALA A 550 13.53 22.19 -15.73
C ALA A 550 13.47 20.89 -14.91
N LEU A 551 12.27 20.46 -14.51
CA LEU A 551 12.05 19.18 -13.84
C LEU A 551 12.50 18.00 -14.71
N GLU A 552 12.17 17.98 -15.99
CA GLU A 552 12.58 16.91 -16.91
C GLU A 552 14.12 16.83 -17.03
N GLN A 553 14.79 17.97 -17.10
CA GLN A 553 16.26 18.01 -17.11
C GLN A 553 16.87 17.49 -15.81
N ALA A 554 16.30 17.87 -14.66
CA ALA A 554 16.72 17.38 -13.35
C ALA A 554 16.49 15.86 -13.21
N LEU A 555 15.38 15.34 -13.73
CA LEU A 555 15.11 13.90 -13.73
C LEU A 555 16.15 13.12 -14.56
N GLN A 556 16.67 13.66 -15.66
CA GLN A 556 17.77 13.00 -16.38
C GLN A 556 19.07 12.96 -15.55
N ARG A 557 19.40 14.05 -14.84
CA ARG A 557 20.54 14.07 -13.91
C ARG A 557 20.35 13.08 -12.77
N ALA A 558 19.16 13.03 -12.18
CA ALA A 558 18.80 12.09 -11.13
C ALA A 558 18.95 10.63 -11.57
N LYS A 559 18.55 10.31 -12.81
CA LYS A 559 18.76 8.98 -13.41
C LYS A 559 20.24 8.66 -13.58
N ALA A 560 21.04 9.60 -14.06
CA ALA A 560 22.48 9.42 -14.26
C ALA A 560 23.28 9.34 -12.94
N SER A 561 22.75 9.90 -11.85
CA SER A 561 23.37 9.86 -10.52
C SER A 561 23.48 8.43 -9.97
N ALA A 562 24.58 8.12 -9.29
CA ALA A 562 24.70 6.92 -8.47
C ALA A 562 24.07 7.10 -7.08
N ASP A 563 23.95 8.34 -6.62
CA ASP A 563 23.47 8.70 -5.29
C ASP A 563 21.98 9.05 -5.30
N THR A 564 21.35 8.96 -4.12
CA THR A 564 19.99 9.44 -3.89
C THR A 564 19.87 10.91 -4.27
N TYR A 565 18.86 11.20 -5.08
CA TYR A 565 18.65 12.50 -5.70
C TYR A 565 17.26 13.03 -5.36
N ALA A 566 17.18 14.28 -4.93
CA ALA A 566 15.93 14.93 -4.57
C ALA A 566 15.73 16.20 -5.41
N ILE A 567 14.51 16.38 -5.91
CA ILE A 567 14.11 17.52 -6.73
C ILE A 567 12.93 18.18 -6.04
N VAL A 568 13.09 19.44 -5.65
CA VAL A 568 12.01 20.26 -5.08
C VAL A 568 11.38 21.07 -6.21
N ILE A 569 10.05 21.05 -6.29
CA ILE A 569 9.29 21.84 -7.25
C ILE A 569 8.08 22.47 -6.57
N ASP A 570 7.87 23.75 -6.82
CA ASP A 570 6.72 24.48 -6.34
C ASP A 570 5.53 24.20 -7.27
N THR A 571 4.37 23.83 -6.71
CA THR A 571 3.15 23.58 -7.50
C THR A 571 1.99 24.44 -7.04
N ASP A 572 1.00 24.61 -7.93
CA ASP A 572 -0.25 25.28 -7.58
C ASP A 572 -1.17 24.33 -6.79
N PRO A 573 -1.59 24.67 -5.56
CA PRO A 573 -2.47 23.82 -4.76
C PRO A 573 -3.93 23.73 -5.28
N LEU A 574 -4.37 24.62 -6.17
CA LEU A 574 -5.78 24.76 -6.52
C LEU A 574 -6.25 23.86 -7.68
N PRO A 575 -5.50 23.72 -8.79
CA PRO A 575 -5.93 22.87 -9.89
C PRO A 575 -5.96 21.38 -9.50
N SER A 576 -6.88 20.64 -10.10
CA SER A 576 -6.92 19.18 -10.15
C SER A 576 -7.52 18.80 -11.49
N THR A 577 -7.15 17.64 -12.02
CA THR A 577 -7.64 17.21 -13.34
C THR A 577 -9.16 17.06 -13.30
N ALA A 578 -9.86 17.85 -14.12
CA ALA A 578 -11.31 17.91 -14.16
C ALA A 578 -11.94 16.66 -14.78
N GLU A 579 -11.25 16.05 -15.73
CA GLU A 579 -11.68 14.83 -16.40
C GLU A 579 -11.59 13.61 -15.47
N GLY A 580 -12.62 12.77 -15.55
CA GLY A 580 -12.75 11.55 -14.75
C GLY A 580 -13.43 11.76 -13.41
N GLY A 581 -13.18 10.83 -12.49
CA GLY A 581 -13.77 10.78 -11.17
C GLY A 581 -15.20 10.24 -11.13
N ALA A 582 -15.68 9.98 -9.91
CA ALA A 582 -17.04 9.59 -9.60
C ALA A 582 -17.46 10.18 -8.25
N TRP A 583 -18.75 10.07 -7.91
CA TRP A 583 -19.27 10.55 -6.65
C TRP A 583 -18.65 9.79 -5.45
N TRP A 584 -18.45 10.50 -4.35
CA TRP A 584 -17.99 9.94 -3.09
C TRP A 584 -18.96 10.39 -1.98
N ASP A 585 -19.40 9.46 -1.14
CA ASP A 585 -20.26 9.75 0.03
C ASP A 585 -19.45 10.50 1.10
N VAL A 586 -19.31 11.81 0.91
CA VAL A 586 -18.79 12.75 1.91
C VAL A 586 -19.97 13.55 2.45
N PRO A 587 -20.45 13.24 3.66
CA PRO A 587 -21.59 13.93 4.23
C PRO A 587 -21.38 15.45 4.32
N VAL A 588 -22.31 16.20 3.72
CA VAL A 588 -22.37 17.66 3.85
C VAL A 588 -23.32 18.01 5.01
N PRO A 589 -22.98 18.99 5.87
CA PRO A 589 -23.83 19.41 6.98
C PRO A 589 -25.27 19.70 6.58
N GLU A 590 -26.22 19.31 7.43
CA GLU A 590 -27.66 19.49 7.18
C GLU A 590 -28.14 20.92 7.43
N VAL A 591 -27.43 21.66 8.30
CA VAL A 591 -27.73 23.05 8.65
C VAL A 591 -26.43 23.86 8.55
N SER A 592 -26.51 25.02 7.91
CA SER A 592 -25.41 25.99 7.87
C SER A 592 -25.94 27.40 7.59
N ALA A 593 -25.29 28.40 8.17
CA ALA A 593 -25.51 29.80 7.81
C ALA A 593 -24.89 30.17 6.45
N ARG A 594 -24.02 29.31 5.90
CA ARG A 594 -23.38 29.53 4.58
C ARG A 594 -24.26 28.99 3.46
N ALA A 595 -24.60 29.85 2.50
CA ALA A 595 -25.41 29.46 1.35
C ALA A 595 -24.72 28.39 0.48
N GLU A 596 -23.39 28.42 0.40
CA GLU A 596 -22.59 27.45 -0.36
C GLU A 596 -22.70 26.03 0.22
N VAL A 597 -22.75 25.90 1.55
CA VAL A 597 -22.95 24.61 2.23
C VAL A 597 -24.37 24.10 1.99
N THR A 598 -25.38 24.96 2.08
CA THR A 598 -26.77 24.59 1.77
C THR A 598 -26.91 24.10 0.32
N ALA A 599 -26.27 24.77 -0.63
CA ALA A 599 -26.25 24.35 -2.03
C ALA A 599 -25.48 23.02 -2.22
N ALA A 600 -24.35 22.84 -1.53
CA ALA A 600 -23.60 21.59 -1.55
C ALA A 600 -24.41 20.43 -0.97
N ARG A 601 -25.19 20.67 0.10
CA ARG A 601 -26.07 19.66 0.70
C ARG A 601 -27.16 19.20 -0.27
N GLN A 602 -27.76 20.13 -1.02
CA GLN A 602 -28.76 19.78 -2.04
C GLN A 602 -28.15 18.87 -3.12
N ARG A 603 -26.94 19.20 -3.61
CA ARG A 603 -26.21 18.33 -4.56
C ARG A 603 -25.90 16.96 -3.97
N TYR A 604 -25.45 16.92 -2.71
CA TYR A 604 -25.16 15.68 -1.99
C TYR A 604 -26.41 14.79 -1.86
N VAL A 605 -27.56 15.33 -1.44
CA VAL A 605 -28.82 14.57 -1.32
C VAL A 605 -29.25 14.01 -2.67
N ALA A 606 -29.14 14.80 -3.75
CA ALA A 606 -29.47 14.35 -5.10
C ALA A 606 -28.52 13.24 -5.59
N ALA A 607 -27.22 13.34 -5.30
CA ALA A 607 -26.24 12.31 -5.67
C ALA A 607 -26.43 11.02 -4.85
N LYS A 608 -26.71 11.14 -3.55
CA LYS A 608 -26.96 10.00 -2.66
C LYS A 608 -28.15 9.14 -3.09
N ALA A 609 -29.13 9.71 -3.79
CA ALA A 609 -30.23 8.94 -4.37
C ALA A 609 -29.80 7.90 -5.43
N ARG A 610 -28.58 8.04 -6.00
CA ARG A 610 -28.00 7.11 -6.97
C ARG A 610 -27.16 6.00 -6.31
N GLN A 611 -26.96 6.06 -5.00
CA GLN A 611 -26.25 5.04 -4.26
C GLN A 611 -27.05 3.74 -4.25
N ARG A 612 -26.42 2.64 -4.64
CA ARG A 612 -27.01 1.30 -4.52
C ARG A 612 -27.27 0.99 -3.05
N ARG A 613 -28.45 0.44 -2.76
CA ARG A 613 -28.88 0.03 -1.41
C ARG A 613 -28.55 -1.42 -1.12
#